data_AF-A0A970KPP1-F1
#
_entry.id   AF-A0A970KPP1-F1
#
_cell.length_a   1.000
_cell.length_b   1.000
_cell.length_c   1.000
_cell.angle_alpha   90.00
_cell.angle_beta   90.00
_cell.angle_gamma   90.00
#
_symmetry.space_group_name_H-M   'P 1'
#
loop_
_entity.id
_entity.type
_entity.pdbx_description
1 polymer ?
#
loop_
_entity_poly.entity_id
_entity_poly.type
_entity_poly.pdbx_seq_one_letter_code
_entity_poly.pdbx_strand_id
1 'polypeptide(L)'
;EGKKKAEAQLLSLTATMEEELLVENMLKAQGYKDVIIFTKEGQASVVVQAVKLNEEQFLQIAETVSNATGVRMENIAVLEHGSIPGKE
;
A
#
# COMPACT_ATOMS: atom_id res chain seq x y z
N GLU A 1 -15.32 29.36 -7.37
CA GLU A 1 -14.84 28.44 -6.31
C GLU A 1 -14.56 27.02 -6.81
N GLY A 2 -15.31 26.48 -7.78
CA GLY A 2 -15.07 25.13 -8.32
C GLY A 2 -13.67 24.86 -8.91
N LYS A 3 -13.07 25.86 -9.61
CA LYS A 3 -11.73 25.69 -10.22
C LYS A 3 -10.63 25.42 -9.19
N LYS A 4 -10.54 26.27 -8.16
CA LYS A 4 -9.56 26.11 -7.06
C LYS A 4 -9.73 24.80 -6.30
N LYS A 5 -10.98 24.36 -6.09
CA LYS A 5 -11.28 23.08 -5.43
C LYS A 5 -10.88 21.88 -6.30
N ALA A 6 -11.06 21.96 -7.61
CA ALA A 6 -10.59 20.92 -8.53
C ALA A 6 -9.05 20.86 -8.59
N GLU A 7 -8.38 22.02 -8.63
CA GLU A 7 -6.92 22.12 -8.60
C GLU A 7 -6.34 21.51 -7.30
N ALA A 8 -6.93 21.85 -6.14
CA ALA A 8 -6.51 21.28 -4.86
C ALA A 8 -6.67 19.75 -4.79
N GLN A 9 -7.77 19.22 -5.34
CA GLN A 9 -8.00 17.76 -5.38
C GLN A 9 -6.96 17.05 -6.27
N LEU A 10 -6.58 17.65 -7.40
CA LEU A 10 -5.53 17.10 -8.26
C LEU A 10 -4.18 17.06 -7.55
N LEU A 11 -3.81 18.15 -6.87
CA LEU A 11 -2.57 18.23 -6.07
C LEU A 11 -2.54 17.15 -4.98
N SER A 12 -3.63 16.99 -4.23
CA SER A 12 -3.72 15.95 -3.20
C SER A 12 -3.64 14.54 -3.81
N LEU A 13 -4.31 14.30 -4.94
CA LEU A 13 -4.24 13.00 -5.62
C LEU A 13 -2.82 12.68 -6.07
N THR A 14 -2.09 13.65 -6.66
CA THR A 14 -0.70 13.46 -7.06
C THR A 14 0.19 13.16 -5.88
N ALA A 15 0.06 13.91 -4.77
CA ALA A 15 0.84 13.66 -3.57
C ALA A 15 0.58 12.24 -3.00
N THR A 16 -0.67 11.78 -3.01
CA THR A 16 -1.02 10.42 -2.62
C THR A 16 -0.37 9.39 -3.54
N MET A 17 -0.45 9.57 -4.86
CA MET A 17 0.18 8.66 -5.83
C MET A 17 1.70 8.57 -5.66
N GLU A 18 2.36 9.69 -5.36
CA GLU A 18 3.80 9.73 -5.11
C GLU A 18 4.19 8.97 -3.83
N GLU A 19 3.43 9.15 -2.76
CA GLU A 19 3.60 8.40 -1.51
C GLU A 19 3.40 6.89 -1.73
N GLU A 20 2.32 6.51 -2.42
CA GLU A 20 2.03 5.12 -2.76
C GLU A 20 3.19 4.49 -3.56
N LEU A 21 3.66 5.17 -4.61
CA LEU A 21 4.77 4.71 -5.43
C LEU A 21 6.08 4.54 -4.64
N LEU A 22 6.35 5.44 -3.69
CA LEU A 22 7.53 5.35 -2.83
C LEU A 22 7.49 4.08 -1.99
N VAL A 23 6.34 3.79 -1.37
CA VAL A 23 6.16 2.59 -0.53
C VAL A 23 6.24 1.31 -1.35
N GLU A 24 5.62 1.27 -2.54
CA GLU A 24 5.72 0.13 -3.45
C GLU A 24 7.18 -0.17 -3.80
N ASN A 25 7.97 0.87 -4.11
CA ASN A 25 9.38 0.71 -4.45
C ASN A 25 10.21 0.24 -3.26
N MET A 26 9.91 0.70 -2.04
CA MET A 26 10.56 0.20 -0.82
C MET A 26 10.30 -1.29 -0.61
N LEU A 27 9.03 -1.71 -0.74
CA LEU A 27 8.65 -3.11 -0.61
C LEU A 27 9.26 -3.96 -1.75
N LYS A 28 9.29 -3.45 -2.97
CA LYS A 28 9.98 -4.11 -4.10
C LYS A 28 11.48 -4.28 -3.83
N ALA A 29 12.13 -3.27 -3.26
CA ALA A 29 13.54 -3.34 -2.87
C ALA A 29 13.81 -4.36 -1.75
N GLN A 30 12.84 -4.63 -0.89
CA GLN A 30 12.92 -5.69 0.14
C GLN A 30 12.75 -7.11 -0.43
N GLY A 31 12.35 -7.26 -1.70
CA GLY A 31 12.22 -8.54 -2.40
C GLY A 31 10.78 -8.96 -2.73
N TYR A 32 9.78 -8.11 -2.45
CA TYR A 32 8.39 -8.36 -2.84
C TYR A 32 8.18 -8.04 -4.33
N LYS A 33 7.79 -9.02 -5.15
CA LYS A 33 7.78 -8.86 -6.62
C LYS A 33 6.79 -7.83 -7.13
N ASP A 34 5.52 -8.03 -6.80
CA ASP A 34 4.43 -7.16 -7.24
C ASP A 34 3.76 -6.65 -5.98
N VAL A 35 3.79 -5.34 -5.82
CA VAL A 35 3.25 -4.66 -4.65
C VAL A 35 2.40 -3.52 -5.16
N ILE A 36 1.18 -3.47 -4.66
CA ILE A 36 0.24 -2.38 -4.90
C ILE A 36 -0.19 -1.84 -3.55
N ILE A 37 -0.13 -0.52 -3.38
CA ILE A 37 -0.64 0.14 -2.18
C ILE A 37 -1.72 1.15 -2.55
N PHE A 38 -2.74 1.20 -1.70
CA PHE A 38 -3.80 2.19 -1.76
C PHE A 38 -3.94 2.83 -0.39
N THR A 39 -3.84 4.16 -0.34
CA THR A 39 -4.08 4.93 0.88
C THR A 39 -5.34 5.77 0.69
N LYS A 40 -6.25 5.68 1.66
CA LYS A 40 -7.50 6.44 1.62
C LYS A 40 -8.00 6.71 3.02
N GLU A 41 -8.31 7.97 3.31
CA GLU A 41 -9.01 8.38 4.54
C GLU A 41 -8.36 7.85 5.85
N GLY A 42 -7.02 7.75 5.87
CA GLY A 42 -6.27 7.26 7.05
C GLY A 42 -6.22 5.74 7.19
N GLN A 43 -6.55 5.02 6.13
CA GLN A 43 -6.38 3.57 5.98
C GLN A 43 -5.41 3.28 4.84
N ALA A 44 -4.66 2.18 4.95
CA ALA A 44 -3.78 1.70 3.90
C ALA A 44 -4.10 0.24 3.58
N SER A 45 -4.24 -0.06 2.30
CA SER A 45 -4.38 -1.43 1.79
C SER A 45 -3.15 -1.75 0.97
N VAL A 46 -2.49 -2.86 1.27
CA VAL A 46 -1.29 -3.31 0.57
C VAL A 46 -1.59 -4.68 0.00
N VAL A 47 -1.45 -4.83 -1.32
CA VAL A 47 -1.58 -6.10 -2.02
C VAL A 47 -0.19 -6.52 -2.44
N VAL A 48 0.22 -7.72 -2.04
CA VAL A 48 1.55 -8.26 -2.35
C VAL A 48 1.41 -9.60 -3.08
N GLN A 49 2.10 -9.74 -4.20
CA GLN A 49 2.22 -10.98 -4.93
C GLN A 49 3.13 -11.95 -4.16
N ALA A 50 2.49 -12.84 -3.40
CA ALA A 50 3.16 -13.88 -2.61
C ALA A 50 2.30 -15.15 -2.60
N VAL A 51 2.94 -16.32 -2.59
CA VAL A 51 2.23 -17.61 -2.47
C VAL A 51 1.65 -17.78 -1.06
N LYS A 52 2.42 -17.32 -0.06
CA LYS A 52 2.01 -17.25 1.34
C LYS A 52 2.92 -16.26 2.07
N LEU A 53 2.33 -15.32 2.78
CA LEU A 53 3.01 -14.45 3.73
C LEU A 53 3.06 -15.15 5.09
N ASN A 54 4.23 -15.16 5.70
CA ASN A 54 4.35 -15.50 7.11
C ASN A 54 4.02 -14.27 7.98
N GLU A 55 3.82 -14.47 9.28
CA GLU A 55 3.48 -13.41 10.22
C GLU A 55 4.57 -12.32 10.29
N GLU A 56 5.84 -12.72 10.17
CA GLU A 56 6.99 -11.81 10.15
C GLU A 56 6.97 -10.88 8.93
N GLN A 57 6.71 -11.42 7.73
CA GLN A 57 6.56 -10.67 6.49
C GLN A 57 5.36 -9.73 6.56
N PHE A 58 4.24 -10.19 7.11
CA PHE A 58 3.06 -9.35 7.32
C PHE A 58 3.41 -8.14 8.20
N LEU A 59 4.07 -8.37 9.34
CA LEU A 59 4.51 -7.33 10.25
C LEU A 59 5.50 -6.37 9.59
N GLN A 60 6.47 -6.89 8.83
CA GLN A 60 7.47 -6.08 8.14
C GLN A 60 6.86 -5.18 7.07
N ILE A 61 5.88 -5.69 6.30
CA ILE A 61 5.13 -4.90 5.32
C ILE A 61 4.33 -3.81 6.03
N ALA A 62 3.57 -4.18 7.06
CA ALA A 62 2.74 -3.24 7.81
C ALA A 62 3.58 -2.14 8.48
N GLU A 63 4.74 -2.48 9.05
CA GLU A 63 5.67 -1.53 9.65
C GLU A 63 6.26 -0.59 8.59
N THR A 64 6.69 -1.13 7.44
CA THR A 64 7.23 -0.31 6.34
C THR A 64 6.20 0.71 5.86
N VAL A 65 4.95 0.29 5.68
CA VAL A 65 3.85 1.15 5.25
C VAL A 65 3.50 2.17 6.33
N SER A 66 3.47 1.77 7.60
CA SER A 66 3.20 2.67 8.73
C SER A 66 4.26 3.77 8.84
N ASN A 67 5.53 3.41 8.72
CA ASN A 67 6.64 4.37 8.81
C ASN A 67 6.67 5.34 7.63
N ALA A 68 6.27 4.91 6.44
CA ALA A 68 6.30 5.75 5.25
C ALA A 68 5.07 6.66 5.09
N THR A 69 3.87 6.16 5.43
CA THR A 69 2.59 6.87 5.24
C THR A 69 2.07 7.54 6.51
N GLY A 70 2.63 7.19 7.69
CA GLY A 70 2.12 7.62 8.99
C GLY A 70 0.79 6.97 9.39
N VAL A 71 0.26 6.03 8.59
CA VAL A 71 -0.95 5.27 8.94
C VAL A 71 -0.64 4.32 10.09
N ARG A 72 -1.52 4.26 11.09
CA ARG A 72 -1.38 3.34 12.22
C ARG A 72 -1.50 1.90 11.75
N MET A 73 -0.67 0.99 12.27
CA MET A 73 -0.69 -0.42 11.88
C MET A 73 -2.07 -1.09 11.99
N GLU A 74 -2.91 -0.67 12.95
CA GLU A 74 -4.29 -1.15 13.11
C GLU A 74 -5.21 -0.84 11.91
N ASN A 75 -4.84 0.16 11.10
CA ASN A 75 -5.56 0.59 9.91
C ASN A 75 -4.90 0.09 8.60
N ILE A 76 -3.90 -0.79 8.70
CA ILE A 76 -3.18 -1.35 7.55
C ILE A 76 -3.68 -2.77 7.30
N ALA A 77 -4.23 -2.99 6.10
CA ALA A 77 -4.63 -4.31 5.62
C ALA A 77 -3.58 -4.81 4.61
N VAL A 78 -2.93 -5.93 4.90
CA VAL A 78 -2.03 -6.59 3.95
C VAL A 78 -2.73 -7.82 3.38
N LEU A 79 -2.83 -7.86 2.06
CA LEU A 79 -3.49 -8.90 1.28
C LEU A 79 -2.43 -9.61 0.43
N GLU A 80 -2.35 -10.93 0.56
CA GLU A 80 -1.56 -11.75 -0.35
C GLU A 80 -2.36 -12.07 -1.60
N HIS A 81 -1.82 -11.73 -2.77
CA HIS A 81 -2.31 -12.21 -4.05
C HIS A 81 -1.39 -13.33 -4.51
N GLY A 82 -1.81 -14.57 -4.28
CA GLY A 82 -1.19 -15.77 -4.82
C GLY A 82 -2.24 -16.58 -5.54
N SER A 83 -1.86 -17.35 -6.57
CA SER A 83 -2.73 -18.40 -7.07
C SER A 83 -3.06 -19.33 -5.90
N ILE A 84 -4.29 -19.25 -5.40
CA ILE A 84 -4.81 -20.15 -4.38
C ILE A 84 -4.78 -21.55 -4.99
N PRO A 85 -3.96 -22.50 -4.50
CA PRO A 85 -4.05 -23.87 -4.99
C PRO A 85 -5.44 -24.42 -4.64
N GLY A 86 -6.28 -24.66 -5.65
CA GLY A 86 -7.60 -25.30 -5.48
C GLY A 86 -8.85 -24.43 -5.70
N LYS A 87 -8.76 -23.27 -6.37
CA LYS A 87 -9.94 -22.63 -6.98
C LYS A 87 -9.81 -22.58 -8.50
N GLU A 88 -10.17 -23.71 -9.13
CA GLU A 88 -10.67 -23.75 -10.51
C GLU A 88 -12.16 -23.41 -10.53
#